data_AF-A0A820XX35-F1
#
_entry.id   AF-A0A820XX35-F1
#
_cell.length_a   1.000
_cell.length_b   1.000
_cell.length_c   1.000
_cell.angle_alpha   90.00
_cell.angle_beta   90.00
_cell.angle_gamma   90.00
#
_symmetry.space_group_name_H-M   'P 1'
#
loop_
_entity.id
_entity.type
_entity.pdbx_description
1 polymer ?
#
loop_
_entity_poly.entity_id
_entity_poly.type
_entity_poly.pdbx_seq_one_letter_code
_entity_poly.pdbx_strand_id
1 'polypeptide(L)' 'MFLNQTTYSTGTGPRSVAIVDVNSDNKPDIIVTNWNSNTVSVLLNNSSGTFLTQTTYTTGTNPGLVA' A
#
# COMPACT_ATOMS: atom_id res chain seq x y z
N MET A 1 23.61 0.66 11.11
CA MET A 1 22.99 1.97 10.83
C MET A 1 21.62 1.73 10.21
N PHE A 2 20.62 2.53 10.50
CA PHE A 2 19.32 2.47 9.82
C PHE A 2 19.31 3.44 8.63
N LEU A 3 18.59 3.09 7.57
CA LEU A 3 18.38 3.98 6.43
C LEU A 3 17.50 5.17 6.84
N ASN A 4 17.60 6.28 6.10
CA ASN A 4 16.66 7.39 6.26
C ASN A 4 15.24 6.93 5.91
N GLN A 5 14.26 7.43 6.66
CA GLN A 5 12.85 7.18 6.39
C GLN A 5 12.48 7.69 4.99
N THR A 6 11.71 6.89 4.26
CA THR A 6 11.05 7.29 3.02
C THR A 6 9.54 7.27 3.23
N THR A 7 8.84 8.29 2.73
CA THR A 7 7.39 8.42 2.87
C THR A 7 6.71 8.12 1.55
N TYR A 8 5.64 7.33 1.60
CA TYR A 8 4.81 7.00 0.44
C TYR A 8 3.38 7.47 0.66
N SER A 9 2.83 8.18 -0.33
CA SER A 9 1.45 8.66 -0.28
C SER A 9 0.45 7.51 -0.42
N THR A 10 -0.62 7.57 0.36
CA THR A 10 -1.77 6.65 0.32
C THR A 10 -3.07 7.44 0.12
N GLY A 11 -4.24 6.81 0.29
CA GLY A 11 -5.51 7.50 0.41
C GLY A 11 -5.68 8.17 1.79
N THR A 12 -6.88 8.65 2.10
CA THR A 12 -7.13 9.36 3.36
C THR A 12 -7.64 8.41 4.45
N GLY A 13 -7.21 8.65 5.68
CA GLY A 13 -7.52 7.77 6.82
C GLY A 13 -7.03 6.34 6.63
N PRO A 14 -5.72 6.11 6.37
CA PRO A 14 -5.17 4.77 6.28
C PRO A 14 -5.45 4.01 7.59
N ARG A 15 -5.99 2.79 7.48
CA ARG A 15 -6.51 2.01 8.61
C ARG A 15 -5.77 0.69 8.83
N SER A 16 -5.27 0.07 7.77
CA SER A 16 -4.59 -1.22 7.81
C SER A 16 -3.56 -1.29 6.69
N VAL A 17 -2.47 -2.03 6.93
CA VAL A 17 -1.40 -2.28 5.98
C VAL A 17 -1.11 -3.78 5.92
N ALA A 18 -0.87 -4.32 4.73
CA ALA A 18 -0.43 -5.69 4.49
C ALA A 18 0.77 -5.72 3.54
N ILE A 19 1.60 -6.75 3.70
CA ILE A 19 2.78 -7.01 2.87
C ILE A 19 2.58 -8.33 2.14
N VAL A 20 2.46 -8.26 0.82
CA VAL A 20 2.18 -9.43 -0.03
C VAL A 20 2.67 -9.14 -1.44
N ASP A 21 3.17 -10.15 -2.14
CA ASP A 21 3.47 -10.06 -3.57
C ASP A 21 2.14 -10.10 -4.35
N VAL A 22 1.70 -8.94 -4.86
CA VAL A 22 0.42 -8.83 -5.57
C VAL A 22 0.55 -9.02 -7.07
N ASN A 23 1.76 -8.86 -7.62
CA ASN A 23 2.01 -8.89 -9.06
C ASN A 23 2.77 -10.14 -9.53
N SER A 24 3.06 -11.07 -8.61
CA SER A 24 3.77 -12.33 -8.86
C SER A 24 5.20 -12.14 -9.37
N ASP A 25 5.89 -11.10 -8.91
CA ASP A 25 7.29 -10.84 -9.28
C ASP A 25 8.31 -11.33 -8.22
N ASN A 26 7.84 -12.06 -7.21
CA ASN A 26 8.56 -12.54 -6.04
C ASN A 26 9.12 -11.42 -5.15
N LYS A 27 8.53 -10.22 -5.18
CA LYS A 27 8.91 -9.11 -4.31
C LYS A 27 7.70 -8.69 -3.48
N PRO A 28 7.85 -8.51 -2.16
CA PRO A 28 6.73 -8.05 -1.34
C PRO A 28 6.34 -6.62 -1.70
N ASP A 29 5.06 -6.43 -2.00
CA ASP A 29 4.41 -5.14 -2.23
C ASP A 29 3.68 -4.68 -0.96
N ILE A 30 3.16 -3.44 -0.98
CA ILE A 30 2.36 -2.88 0.11
C ILE A 30 0.92 -2.69 -0.35
N ILE A 31 -0.03 -3.15 0.46
CA ILE A 31 -1.46 -2.82 0.35
C ILE A 31 -1.88 -2.00 1.56
N VAL A 32 -2.60 -0.89 1.34
CA VAL A 32 -3.14 -0.04 2.41
C VAL A 32 -4.64 0.17 2.21
N THR A 33 -5.45 -0.09 3.23
CA THR A 33 -6.88 0.29 3.24
C THR A 33 -7.05 1.72 3.72
N ASN A 34 -7.77 2.55 2.97
CA ASN A 34 -7.99 3.96 3.27
C ASN A 34 -9.47 4.19 3.61
N TRP A 35 -9.75 4.29 4.92
CA TRP A 35 -11.11 4.30 5.47
C TRP A 35 -11.90 5.53 5.05
N ASN A 36 -11.28 6.72 5.06
CA ASN A 36 -12.00 7.97 4.77
C ASN A 36 -12.22 8.18 3.27
N SER A 37 -11.31 7.69 2.41
CA SER A 37 -11.45 7.81 0.96
C SER A 37 -12.21 6.67 0.30
N ASN A 38 -12.58 5.60 1.04
CA ASN A 38 -13.20 4.40 0.48
C ASN A 38 -12.36 3.74 -0.62
N THR A 39 -11.04 3.71 -0.43
CA THR A 39 -10.09 3.15 -1.40
C THR A 39 -9.10 2.19 -0.78
N VAL A 40 -8.43 1.40 -1.62
CA VAL A 40 -7.19 0.68 -1.31
C VAL A 40 -6.06 1.28 -2.16
N SER A 41 -4.91 1.49 -1.53
CA SER A 41 -3.66 1.86 -2.20
C SER A 41 -2.79 0.62 -2.36
N VAL A 42 -2.29 0.38 -3.56
CA VAL A 42 -1.32 -0.68 -3.86
C VAL A 42 -0.01 -0.03 -4.28
N LEU A 43 1.07 -0.31 -3.56
CA LEU A 43 2.41 0.21 -3.85
C LEU A 43 3.32 -0.96 -4.21
N LEU A 44 3.70 -1.03 -5.48
CA LEU A 44 4.54 -2.11 -5.99
C LEU A 44 6.01 -1.87 -5.68
N ASN A 45 6.73 -2.93 -5.34
CA ASN A 45 8.17 -2.90 -5.14
C ASN A 45 8.90 -2.82 -6.48
N ASN A 46 9.82 -1.87 -6.64
CA ASN A 46 10.55 -1.68 -7.90
C ASN A 46 11.88 -2.45 -7.96
N SER A 47 12.11 -3.44 -7.08
CA SER A 47 13.36 -4.22 -6.96
C SER A 47 14.58 -3.47 -6.43
N SER A 48 14.50 -2.15 -6.22
CA SER A 48 15.59 -1.36 -5.65
C SER A 48 15.45 -1.17 -4.13
N GLY A 49 14.48 -1.86 -3.51
CA GLY A 49 14.11 -1.65 -2.11
C GLY A 49 13.27 -0.40 -1.89
N THR A 50 12.66 0.15 -2.95
CA THR A 50 11.70 1.25 -2.88
C THR A 50 10.39 0.87 -3.55
N PHE A 51 9.33 1.61 -3.24
CA PHE A 51 8.00 1.39 -3.81
C PHE A 51 7.66 2.44 -4.87
N LEU A 52 6.89 2.04 -5.87
CA LEU A 52 6.31 2.93 -6.86
C LEU A 52 5.20 3.78 -6.24
N THR A 53 4.77 4.82 -6.96
CA THR A 53 3.57 5.59 -6.62
C THR A 53 2.37 4.65 -6.49
N GLN A 54 1.52 4.90 -5.50
CA GLN A 54 0.32 4.11 -5.28
C GLN A 54 -0.54 4.03 -6.55
N THR A 55 -1.04 2.83 -6.83
CA THR A 55 -2.23 2.64 -7.65
C THR A 55 -3.44 2.59 -6.72
N THR A 56 -4.46 3.39 -7.01
CA THR A 56 -5.65 3.53 -6.17
C THR A 56 -6.81 2.71 -6.74
N TYR A 57 -7.40 1.88 -5.92
CA TYR A 57 -8.59 1.10 -6.23
C TYR A 57 -9.76 1.55 -5.36
N THR A 58 -10.91 1.83 -5.97
CA THR A 58 -12.12 2.12 -5.20
C THR A 58 -12.65 0.85 -4.54
N THR A 59 -13.20 1.01 -3.34
CA THR A 59 -13.87 -0.07 -2.60
C THR A 59 -15.33 0.31 -2.34
N GLY A 60 -16.05 -0.53 -1.59
CA GLY A 60 -17.27 -0.11 -0.92
C GLY A 60 -17.01 0.93 0.17
N THR A 61 -18.00 1.18 1.02
CA THR A 61 -17.85 2.11 2.13
C THR A 61 -16.98 1.52 3.23
N ASN A 62 -16.05 2.34 3.75
CA ASN A 62 -15.29 2.07 4.97
C ASN A 62 -14.51 0.74 4.94
N PRO A 63 -13.51 0.61 4.05
CA PRO A 63 -12.70 -0.60 3.92
C PRO A 63 -12.01 -0.97 5.24
N GLY A 64 -12.20 -2.23 5.65
CA GLY A 64 -11.88 -2.73 6.98
C GLY A 64 -10.39 -2.99 7.24
N LEU A 65 -10.03 -4.26 7.29
CA LEU A 65 -8.66 -4.75 7.51
C LEU A 65 -8.17 -5.46 6.24
N VAL A 66 -6.87 -5.39 5.99
CA VAL A 66 -6.15 -6.32 5.11
C VAL A 66 -5.31 -7.23 5.99
N ALA A 67 -5.36 -8.53 5.73
CA ALA A 67 -4.61 -9.56 6.44
C ALA A 67 -3.42 -10.02 5.60
#